data_AF-A0A498SLD4-F1
#
_entry.id   AF-A0A498SLD4-F1
#
_cell.length_a   1.000
_cell.length_b   1.000
_cell.length_c   1.000
_cell.angle_alpha   90.00
_cell.angle_beta   90.00
_cell.angle_gamma   90.00
#
_symmetry.space_group_name_H-M   'P 1'
#
loop_
_entity.id
_entity.type
_entity.pdbx_description
1 polymer ?
#
loop_
_entity_poly.entity_id
_entity_poly.type
_entity_poly.pdbx_seq_one_letter_code
_entity_poly.pdbx_strand_id
1 'polypeptide(L)'
;FVAQTEALMKGKTAGEAEKELRDSGMSDEKIHDILPHKVFEGNKPTNSIILPIISPFTLGTLIALYEHKIFVQGIIWNINSYDQWGVELGKQLAKVIQKEFEVNAPCTSHDCSTNGIINFIKKEKQTNR
;
A
#
# COMPACT_ATOMS: atom_id res chain seq x y z
N PHE A 1 -2.37 -21.15 -2.96
CA PHE A 1 -3.33 -20.21 -3.58
C PHE A 1 -4.75 -20.46 -3.06
N VAL A 2 -5.38 -21.59 -3.41
CA VAL A 2 -6.80 -21.89 -3.07
C VAL A 2 -7.14 -21.72 -1.58
N ALA A 3 -6.30 -22.24 -0.67
CA ALA A 3 -6.54 -22.15 0.77
C ALA A 3 -6.66 -20.70 1.29
N GLN A 4 -5.98 -19.73 0.67
CA GLN A 4 -6.05 -18.33 1.10
C GLN A 4 -7.38 -17.68 0.72
N THR A 5 -7.85 -17.90 -0.51
CA THR A 5 -9.15 -17.35 -0.95
C THR A 5 -10.30 -18.00 -0.19
N GLU A 6 -10.19 -19.29 0.14
CA GLU A 6 -11.13 -19.98 1.02
C GLU A 6 -11.12 -19.42 2.44
N ALA A 7 -9.93 -19.21 3.04
CA ALA A 7 -9.83 -18.64 4.38
C ALA A 7 -10.37 -17.21 4.47
N LEU A 8 -10.14 -16.39 3.44
CA LEU A 8 -10.69 -15.03 3.35
C LEU A 8 -12.22 -15.02 3.26
N MET A 9 -12.80 -15.99 2.54
CA MET A 9 -14.25 -16.15 2.45
C MET A 9 -14.85 -16.69 3.75
N LYS A 10 -14.33 -17.83 4.25
CA LYS A 10 -14.91 -18.55 5.39
C LYS A 10 -14.65 -17.88 6.73
N GLY A 11 -13.45 -17.37 6.93
CA GLY A 11 -12.99 -17.02 8.27
C GLY A 11 -12.84 -18.25 9.17
N LYS A 12 -13.00 -18.02 10.47
CA LYS A 12 -12.97 -19.00 11.55
C LYS A 12 -13.73 -18.41 12.74
N THR A 13 -14.81 -19.06 13.13
CA THR A 13 -15.68 -18.62 14.23
C THR A 13 -15.03 -18.82 15.59
N ALA A 14 -15.57 -18.16 16.62
CA ALA A 14 -15.13 -18.37 18.01
C ALA A 14 -15.29 -19.83 18.46
N GLY A 15 -16.39 -20.50 18.11
CA GLY A 15 -16.61 -21.89 18.47
C GLY A 15 -15.59 -22.85 17.83
N GLU A 16 -15.22 -22.62 16.58
CA GLU A 16 -14.18 -23.40 15.90
C GLU A 16 -12.79 -23.16 16.52
N ALA A 17 -12.45 -21.89 16.76
CA ALA A 17 -11.18 -21.52 17.38
C ALA A 17 -11.07 -22.04 18.82
N GLU A 18 -12.14 -21.95 19.61
CA GLU A 18 -12.17 -22.46 20.98
C GLU A 18 -11.99 -23.98 21.00
N LYS A 19 -12.69 -24.71 20.13
CA LYS A 19 -12.53 -26.16 20.00
C LYS A 19 -11.10 -26.54 19.65
N GLU A 20 -10.48 -25.88 18.67
CA GLU A 20 -9.07 -26.14 18.30
C GLU A 20 -8.10 -25.90 19.47
N LEU A 21 -8.33 -24.83 20.26
CA LEU A 21 -7.48 -24.51 21.41
C LEU A 21 -7.66 -25.52 22.54
N ARG A 22 -8.89 -25.99 22.81
CA ARG A 22 -9.19 -27.06 23.76
C ARG A 22 -8.53 -28.38 23.33
N ASP A 23 -8.66 -28.74 22.06
CA ASP A 23 -8.05 -29.95 21.49
C ASP A 23 -6.51 -29.91 21.55
N SER A 24 -5.91 -28.71 21.58
CA SER A 24 -4.46 -28.52 21.78
C SER A 24 -3.99 -28.65 23.23
N GLY A 25 -4.90 -28.86 24.19
CA GLY A 25 -4.59 -29.03 25.61
C GLY A 25 -4.34 -27.72 26.38
N MET A 26 -4.81 -26.58 25.86
CA MET A 26 -4.73 -25.31 26.59
C MET A 26 -5.74 -25.24 27.75
N SER A 27 -5.39 -24.56 28.84
CA SER A 27 -6.31 -24.31 29.95
C SER A 27 -7.37 -23.28 29.59
N ASP A 28 -8.54 -23.37 30.22
CA ASP A 28 -9.68 -22.46 29.97
C ASP A 28 -9.32 -20.98 30.11
N GLU A 29 -8.48 -20.64 31.10
CA GLU A 29 -7.98 -19.27 31.32
C GLU A 29 -7.18 -18.76 30.12
N LYS A 30 -6.25 -19.58 29.61
CA LYS A 30 -5.44 -19.20 28.44
C LYS A 30 -6.26 -19.18 27.16
N ILE A 31 -7.28 -20.05 27.06
CA ILE A 31 -8.21 -20.05 25.93
C ILE A 31 -9.00 -18.75 25.93
N HIS A 32 -9.54 -18.33 27.07
CA HIS A 32 -10.27 -17.08 27.20
C HIS A 32 -9.43 -15.88 26.72
N ASP A 33 -8.17 -15.81 27.15
CA ASP A 33 -7.26 -14.71 26.78
C ASP A 33 -6.90 -14.72 25.29
N ILE A 34 -6.68 -15.88 24.69
CA ILE A 34 -6.19 -15.98 23.30
C ILE A 34 -7.30 -16.03 22.24
N LEU A 35 -8.52 -16.43 22.63
CA LEU A 35 -9.64 -16.65 21.71
C LEU A 35 -9.94 -15.44 20.80
N PRO A 36 -9.98 -14.18 21.28
CA PRO A 36 -10.26 -13.02 20.43
C PRO A 36 -9.22 -12.85 19.30
N HIS A 37 -7.98 -13.29 19.52
CA HIS A 37 -6.90 -13.22 18.54
C HIS A 37 -6.89 -14.37 17.53
N LYS A 38 -7.75 -15.38 17.71
CA LYS A 38 -7.85 -16.58 16.86
C LYS A 38 -9.13 -16.62 16.02
N VAL A 39 -10.04 -15.67 16.23
CA VAL A 39 -11.24 -15.49 15.40
C VAL A 39 -10.86 -14.77 14.10
N PHE A 40 -11.39 -15.28 12.99
CA PHE A 40 -11.29 -14.64 11.68
C PHE A 40 -12.70 -14.39 11.18
N GLU A 41 -13.08 -13.13 10.96
CA GLU A 41 -14.46 -12.77 10.55
C GLU A 41 -14.86 -13.31 9.17
N GLY A 42 -13.89 -13.63 8.32
CA GLY A 42 -14.16 -14.06 6.94
C GLY A 42 -14.83 -12.93 6.14
N ASN A 43 -15.67 -13.30 5.18
CA ASN A 43 -16.42 -12.39 4.31
C ASN A 43 -15.54 -11.33 3.62
N LYS A 44 -14.30 -11.70 3.28
CA LYS A 44 -13.36 -10.85 2.55
C LYS A 44 -13.36 -11.28 1.08
N PRO A 45 -13.93 -10.48 0.16
CA PRO A 45 -14.08 -10.89 -1.23
C PRO A 45 -12.75 -10.93 -1.97
N THR A 46 -12.58 -11.92 -2.85
CA THR A 46 -11.40 -12.08 -3.70
C THR A 46 -11.79 -12.45 -5.13
N ASN A 47 -11.04 -11.98 -6.12
CA ASN A 47 -11.11 -12.48 -7.49
C ASN A 47 -9.92 -13.42 -7.76
N SER A 48 -10.20 -14.64 -8.20
CA SER A 48 -9.18 -15.61 -8.59
C SER A 48 -9.11 -15.73 -10.11
N ILE A 49 -8.04 -15.24 -10.72
CA ILE A 49 -7.80 -15.36 -12.16
C ILE A 49 -6.72 -16.44 -12.35
N ILE A 50 -7.11 -17.58 -12.91
CA ILE A 50 -6.20 -18.72 -13.14
C ILE A 50 -5.84 -18.80 -14.62
N LEU A 51 -4.54 -18.88 -14.90
CA LEU A 51 -3.98 -19.08 -16.23
C LEU A 51 -3.18 -20.38 -16.27
N PRO A 52 -3.20 -21.13 -17.38
CA PRO A 52 -2.42 -22.36 -17.52
C PRO A 52 -0.90 -22.07 -17.56
N ILE A 53 -0.50 -20.94 -18.13
CA ILE A 53 0.90 -20.48 -18.21
C ILE A 53 0.95 -18.96 -18.32
N ILE A 54 2.01 -18.36 -17.78
CA ILE A 54 2.39 -16.96 -18.07
C ILE A 54 3.29 -16.96 -19.31
N SER A 55 2.70 -16.65 -20.46
CA SER A 55 3.39 -16.49 -21.74
C SER A 55 3.29 -15.01 -22.17
N PRO A 56 4.06 -14.56 -23.18
CA PRO A 56 3.91 -13.20 -23.71
C PRO A 56 2.47 -12.86 -24.07
N PHE A 57 1.74 -13.82 -24.63
CA PHE A 57 0.32 -13.68 -24.96
C PHE A 57 -0.55 -13.52 -23.69
N THR A 58 -0.46 -14.43 -22.73
CA THR A 58 -1.35 -14.36 -21.54
C THR A 58 -1.00 -13.19 -20.62
N LEU A 59 0.28 -12.78 -20.57
CA LEU A 59 0.71 -11.57 -19.90
C LEU A 59 0.12 -10.32 -20.56
N GLY A 60 0.20 -10.21 -21.89
CA GLY A 60 -0.42 -9.10 -22.64
C GLY A 60 -1.92 -9.01 -22.39
N THR A 61 -2.62 -10.15 -22.38
CA THR A 61 -4.05 -10.20 -22.05
C THR A 61 -4.34 -9.73 -20.62
N LEU A 62 -3.53 -10.11 -19.63
CA LEU A 62 -3.70 -9.63 -18.26
C LEU A 62 -3.48 -8.12 -18.14
N ILE A 63 -2.47 -7.57 -18.83
CA ILE A 63 -2.21 -6.13 -18.83
C ILE A 63 -3.42 -5.39 -19.43
N ALA A 64 -3.85 -5.79 -20.63
CA ALA A 64 -4.99 -5.19 -21.31
C ALA A 64 -6.30 -5.30 -20.50
N LEU A 65 -6.50 -6.42 -19.79
CA LEU A 65 -7.63 -6.59 -18.86
C LEU A 65 -7.65 -5.49 -17.80
N TYR A 66 -6.50 -5.20 -17.18
CA TYR A 66 -6.42 -4.16 -16.15
C TYR A 66 -6.46 -2.74 -16.74
N GLU A 67 -5.90 -2.49 -17.91
CA GLU A 67 -6.05 -1.22 -18.64
C GLU A 67 -7.53 -0.91 -18.90
N HIS A 68 -8.28 -1.88 -19.42
CA HIS A 68 -9.71 -1.71 -19.66
C HIS A 68 -10.53 -1.60 -18.38
N LYS A 69 -10.16 -2.32 -17.31
CA LYS A 69 -10.77 -2.13 -15.99
C LYS A 69 -10.62 -0.68 -15.50
N ILE A 70 -9.41 -0.13 -15.57
CA ILE A 70 -9.11 1.25 -15.14
C ILE A 70 -9.86 2.26 -16.03
N PHE A 71 -9.87 2.03 -17.34
CA PHE A 71 -10.63 2.86 -18.28
C PHE A 71 -12.12 2.91 -17.94
N VAL A 72 -12.78 1.75 -17.79
CA VAL A 72 -14.20 1.67 -17.48
C VAL A 72 -14.52 2.36 -16.14
N GLN A 73 -13.67 2.17 -15.12
CA GLN A 73 -13.83 2.86 -13.83
C GLN A 73 -13.77 4.39 -13.99
N GLY A 74 -12.84 4.91 -14.79
CA GLY A 74 -12.76 6.34 -15.07
C GLY A 74 -14.01 6.90 -15.76
N ILE A 75 -14.55 6.17 -16.74
CA ILE A 75 -15.81 6.55 -17.41
C ILE A 75 -16.97 6.56 -16.42
N ILE A 76 -17.11 5.55 -15.56
CA ILE A 76 -18.16 5.50 -14.53
C ILE A 76 -18.06 6.68 -13.57
N TRP A 77 -16.85 7.05 -13.16
CA TRP A 77 -16.61 8.18 -12.26
C TRP A 77 -16.59 9.54 -12.96
N ASN A 78 -16.76 9.57 -14.28
CA ASN A 78 -16.70 10.79 -15.09
C ASN A 78 -15.41 11.61 -14.85
N ILE A 79 -14.27 10.90 -14.82
CA ILE A 79 -12.93 11.50 -14.70
C ILE A 79 -12.07 11.12 -15.91
N ASN A 80 -11.02 11.91 -16.15
CA ASN A 80 -10.06 11.60 -17.21
C ASN A 80 -8.98 10.64 -16.71
N SER A 81 -9.02 9.38 -17.14
CA SER A 81 -8.00 8.38 -16.78
C SER A 81 -6.64 8.57 -17.47
N TYR A 82 -6.52 9.54 -18.38
CA TYR A 82 -5.35 9.70 -19.25
C TYR A 82 -4.59 11.01 -19.01
N ASP A 83 -4.95 11.79 -17.99
CA ASP A 83 -4.15 12.94 -17.55
C ASP A 83 -3.48 12.71 -16.20
N GLN A 84 -2.52 13.59 -15.86
CA GLN A 84 -1.73 13.50 -14.64
C GLN A 84 -1.32 14.87 -14.10
N TRP A 85 -2.24 15.84 -14.06
CA TRP A 85 -1.91 17.21 -13.64
C TRP A 85 -1.30 17.32 -12.23
N GLY A 86 -1.64 16.39 -11.34
CA GLY A 86 -1.14 16.36 -9.96
C GLY A 86 0.39 16.27 -9.81
N VAL A 87 1.14 15.92 -10.86
CA VAL A 87 2.61 15.80 -10.80
C VAL A 87 3.33 17.14 -10.99
N GLU A 88 2.63 18.18 -11.45
CA GLU A 88 3.30 19.39 -11.95
C GLU A 88 3.83 20.28 -10.84
N LEU A 89 3.07 20.48 -9.75
CA LEU A 89 3.51 21.33 -8.64
C LEU A 89 4.79 20.78 -7.98
N GLY A 90 4.87 19.46 -7.78
CA GLY A 90 6.07 18.82 -7.21
C GLY A 90 7.30 19.03 -8.07
N LYS A 91 7.17 18.88 -9.40
CA LYS A 91 8.28 19.14 -10.35
C LYS A 91 8.72 20.60 -10.33
N GLN A 92 7.79 21.54 -10.20
CA GLN A 92 8.11 22.96 -10.13
C GLN A 92 8.86 23.31 -8.84
N LEU A 93 8.35 22.85 -7.68
CA LEU A 93 8.99 23.07 -6.38
C LEU A 93 10.37 22.42 -6.31
N ALA A 94 10.53 21.19 -6.82
CA ALA A 94 11.81 20.50 -6.84
C ALA A 94 12.88 21.27 -7.62
N LYS A 95 12.54 21.90 -8.75
CA LYS A 95 13.47 22.74 -9.53
C LYS A 95 13.93 23.98 -8.76
N VAL A 96 13.05 24.58 -7.96
CA VAL A 96 13.40 25.74 -7.11
C VAL A 96 14.34 25.29 -5.99
N ILE A 97 13.95 24.26 -5.25
CA ILE A 97 14.72 23.71 -4.13
C ILE A 97 16.10 23.21 -4.58
N GLN A 98 16.20 22.59 -5.76
CA GLN A 98 17.48 22.13 -6.31
C GLN A 98 18.52 23.25 -6.39
N LYS A 99 18.13 24.43 -6.88
CA LYS A 99 19.04 25.60 -6.99
C LYS A 99 19.48 26.11 -5.63
N GLU A 100 18.61 26.04 -4.63
CA GLU A 100 18.93 26.51 -3.28
C GLU A 100 20.00 25.66 -2.62
N PHE A 101 20.13 24.38 -2.98
CA PHE A 101 21.23 23.54 -2.51
C PHE A 101 22.60 23.90 -3.10
N GLU A 102 22.65 24.61 -4.23
CA GLU A 102 23.89 25.09 -4.85
C GLU A 102 24.43 26.35 -4.16
N VAL A 103 23.56 27.10 -3.47
CA VAL A 103 23.92 28.33 -2.77
C VAL A 103 24.41 28.01 -1.35
N ASN A 104 25.63 28.45 -1.03
CA ASN A 104 26.23 28.32 0.30
C ASN A 104 25.73 29.39 1.29
N ALA A 105 24.42 29.49 1.46
CA ALA A 105 23.75 30.36 2.43
C ALA A 105 22.52 29.65 3.03
N PRO A 106 22.05 30.05 4.23
CA PRO A 106 20.79 29.55 4.79
C PRO A 106 19.61 29.87 3.87
N CYS A 107 18.72 28.89 3.68
CA CYS A 107 17.46 29.02 2.98
C CYS A 107 16.39 29.64 3.90
N THR A 108 15.70 30.67 3.42
CA THR A 108 14.63 31.39 4.13
C THR A 108 13.42 31.71 3.22
N SER A 109 13.37 31.14 2.02
CA SER A 109 12.42 31.46 0.95
C SER A 109 11.09 30.70 1.04
N HIS A 110 11.02 29.65 1.86
CA HIS A 110 9.83 28.79 1.99
C HIS A 110 9.18 28.90 3.37
N ASP A 111 8.22 28.02 3.64
CA ASP A 111 7.70 27.81 4.98
C ASP A 111 8.79 27.33 5.96
N CYS A 112 8.49 27.42 7.26
CA CYS A 112 9.47 27.12 8.31
C CYS A 112 9.96 25.67 8.32
N SER A 113 9.11 24.70 7.91
CA SER A 113 9.48 23.29 7.84
C SER A 113 10.48 23.06 6.70
N THR A 114 10.14 23.51 5.49
CA THR A 114 11.00 23.36 4.31
C THR A 114 12.35 24.04 4.50
N ASN A 115 12.37 25.28 5.01
CA ASN A 115 13.61 25.99 5.32
C ASN A 115 14.46 25.24 6.36
N GLY A 116 13.82 24.75 7.44
CA GLY A 116 14.47 24.00 8.50
C GLY A 116 15.16 22.74 7.98
N ILE A 117 14.47 21.97 7.13
CA ILE A 117 14.99 20.74 6.54
C ILE A 117 16.17 21.04 5.59
N ILE A 118 16.03 22.02 4.70
CA ILE A 118 17.11 22.39 3.75
C ILE A 118 18.38 22.80 4.52
N ASN A 119 18.23 23.64 5.55
CA ASN A 119 19.34 24.14 6.34
C ASN A 119 20.00 23.04 7.17
N PHE A 120 19.22 22.14 7.74
CA PHE A 120 19.73 20.95 8.42
C PHE A 120 20.58 20.10 7.47
N ILE A 121 20.06 19.77 6.29
CA ILE A 121 20.79 18.96 5.28
C ILE A 121 22.10 19.65 4.85
N LYS A 122 22.09 20.98 4.64
CA LYS A 122 23.29 21.74 4.28
C LYS A 122 24.36 21.66 5.37
N LYS A 123 23.98 21.80 6.64
CA LYS A 123 24.89 21.71 7.80
C LYS A 123 25.53 20.32 7.92
N GLU A 124 24.74 19.26 7.78
CA GLU A 124 25.24 17.88 7.85
C GLU A 124 26.19 17.54 6.70
N LYS A 125 25.93 18.04 5.48
CA LYS A 125 26.85 17.86 4.33
C LYS A 125 28.18 18.58 4.49
N GLN A 126 28.22 19.70 5.22
CA GLN A 126 29.47 20.42 5.51
C GLN A 126 30.25 19.76 6.64
N THR A 127 29.56 19.16 7.61
CA THR A 127 30.19 18.48 8.76
C THR A 127 30.83 17.14 8.36
N ASN A 128 30.31 16.49 7.31
CA ASN A 128 30.79 15.21 6.78
C ASN A 128 31.74 15.35 5.56
N ARG A 129 32.24 16.55 5.25
CA ARG A 129 33.29 16.81 4.25
C ARG A 129 34.57 17.23 4.95
#